data_AF-B4K414-F1
#
_entry.id   AF-B4K414-F1
#
_cell.length_a   1.000
_cell.length_b   1.000
_cell.length_c   1.000
_cell.angle_alpha   90.00
_cell.angle_beta   90.00
_cell.angle_gamma   90.00
#
_symmetry.space_group_name_H-M   'P 1'
#
loop_
_entity.id
_entity.type
_entity.pdbx_description
1 polymer ?
#
loop_
_entity_poly.entity_id
_entity_poly.type
_entity_poly.pdbx_seq_one_letter_code
_entity_poly.pdbx_strand_id
1 'polypeptide(L)'
;MIVGFIVGFFLAVLFIHSSMPERDDFVPYYRYGQHVGTHDHVNENTSIAEKLYSEVRILCWIMTSPANHQKKARHVKRTWGKRCNKLIFMSSAKDEELDAVALPISEGDDNLWGKTEEAFKYVSDHRMNYANWFLTAQNDTYMIVKNLR
;
A
#
# COMPACT_ATOMS: atom_id res chain seq x y z
N MET A 1 -28.78 -34.62 11.58
CA MET A 1 -28.16 -33.55 10.76
C MET A 1 -27.77 -32.33 11.59
N ILE A 2 -28.58 -31.84 12.54
CA ILE A 2 -28.26 -30.65 13.35
C ILE A 2 -27.04 -30.85 14.27
N VAL A 3 -26.93 -32.01 14.93
CA VAL A 3 -25.81 -32.29 15.85
C VAL A 3 -24.46 -32.31 15.13
N GLY A 4 -24.40 -32.87 13.93
CA GLY A 4 -23.17 -32.90 13.13
C GLY A 4 -22.73 -31.51 12.67
N PHE A 5 -23.69 -30.61 12.38
CA PHE A 5 -23.39 -29.24 12.00
C PHE A 5 -22.84 -28.43 13.19
N ILE A 6 -23.41 -28.62 14.38
CA ILE A 6 -22.93 -27.98 15.62
C ILE A 6 -21.52 -28.46 15.95
N VAL A 7 -21.30 -29.78 15.99
CA VAL A 7 -19.96 -30.35 16.29
C VAL A 7 -18.94 -29.93 15.23
N GLY A 8 -19.31 -29.92 13.96
CA GLY A 8 -18.44 -29.46 12.87
C GLY A 8 -18.07 -27.98 12.99
N PHE A 9 -19.03 -27.11 13.33
CA PHE A 9 -18.77 -25.68 13.55
C PHE A 9 -17.84 -25.46 14.75
N PHE A 10 -18.06 -26.15 15.86
CA PHE A 10 -17.21 -26.05 17.04
C PHE A 10 -15.77 -26.52 16.76
N LEU A 11 -15.60 -27.63 16.04
CA LEU A 11 -14.26 -28.12 15.68
C LEU A 11 -13.55 -27.16 14.70
N ALA A 12 -14.28 -26.55 13.76
CA ALA A 12 -13.71 -25.54 12.86
C ALA A 12 -13.28 -24.28 13.61
N VAL A 13 -14.08 -23.80 14.56
CA VAL A 13 -13.74 -22.64 15.39
C VAL A 13 -12.52 -22.93 16.26
N LEU A 14 -12.45 -24.11 16.88
CA LEU A 14 -11.30 -24.54 17.67
C LEU A 14 -10.03 -24.66 16.82
N PHE A 15 -10.14 -25.19 15.60
CA PHE A 15 -9.03 -25.29 14.67
C PHE A 15 -8.54 -23.90 14.23
N ILE A 16 -9.44 -22.94 13.97
CA ILE A 16 -9.08 -21.55 13.63
C ILE A 16 -8.38 -20.87 14.82
N HIS A 17 -8.87 -21.10 16.05
CA HIS A 17 -8.26 -20.53 17.25
C HIS A 17 -6.88 -21.14 17.55
N SER A 18 -6.71 -22.45 17.38
CA SER A 18 -5.42 -23.12 17.58
C SER A 18 -4.41 -22.79 16.50
N SER A 19 -4.87 -22.43 15.30
CA SER A 19 -4.02 -22.13 14.14
C SER A 19 -3.65 -20.66 14.01
N MET A 20 -4.24 -19.77 14.84
CA MET A 20 -3.92 -18.35 14.83
C MET A 20 -2.61 -18.15 15.60
N PRO A 21 -1.50 -17.78 14.94
CA PRO A 21 -0.27 -17.49 15.64
C PRO A 21 -0.47 -16.23 16.50
N GLU A 22 0.04 -16.29 17.72
CA GLU A 22 0.08 -15.17 18.66
C GLU A 22 0.81 -13.98 18.00
N ARG A 23 0.20 -12.80 18.01
CA ARG A 23 0.82 -11.59 17.43
C ARG A 23 2.01 -11.22 18.29
N ASP A 24 3.23 -11.41 17.77
CA ASP A 24 4.43 -10.87 18.40
C ASP A 24 4.31 -9.35 18.56
N ASP A 25 4.51 -8.91 19.80
CA ASP A 25 4.39 -7.51 20.20
C ASP A 25 5.35 -6.60 19.42
N PHE A 26 4.80 -5.46 19.02
CA PHE A 26 5.43 -4.39 18.28
C PHE A 26 6.73 -3.89 18.97
N VAL A 27 7.88 -4.12 18.34
CA VAL A 27 9.16 -3.54 18.76
C VAL A 27 9.27 -2.10 18.22
N PRO A 28 9.33 -1.05 19.06
CA PRO A 28 9.42 0.33 18.59
C PRO A 28 10.86 0.65 18.16
N TYR A 29 11.10 0.67 16.86
CA TYR A 29 12.38 1.12 16.30
C TYR A 29 12.47 2.66 16.32
N TYR A 30 12.97 3.21 17.43
CA TYR A 30 13.28 4.63 17.55
C TYR A 30 14.53 5.02 16.73
N ARG A 31 14.29 5.87 15.72
CA ARG A 31 15.06 7.07 15.34
C ARG A 31 16.61 6.94 15.25
N TYR A 32 17.12 6.95 14.01
CA TYR A 32 18.25 7.82 13.68
C TYR A 32 18.01 8.51 12.33
N GLY A 33 17.82 9.83 12.39
CA GLY A 33 17.85 10.67 11.21
C GLY A 33 19.29 10.77 10.74
N GLN A 34 19.60 10.09 9.64
CA GLN A 34 20.81 10.34 8.88
C GLN A 34 20.41 10.84 7.51
N HIS A 35 20.96 11.99 7.14
CA HIS A 35 20.92 12.52 5.78
C HIS A 35 21.20 11.36 4.81
N VAL A 36 20.27 11.11 3.89
CA VAL A 36 20.51 10.22 2.77
C VAL A 36 21.58 10.89 1.91
N GLY A 37 22.84 10.60 2.21
CA GLY A 37 23.95 10.93 1.34
C GLY A 37 23.68 10.30 -0.02
N THR A 38 23.78 11.10 -1.08
CA THR A 38 23.86 10.58 -2.43
C THR A 38 25.19 9.84 -2.53
N HIS A 39 25.17 8.53 -2.27
CA HIS A 39 26.25 7.66 -2.71
C HIS A 39 26.18 7.62 -4.23
N ASP A 40 26.88 8.56 -4.88
CA ASP A 40 27.03 8.58 -6.32
C ASP A 40 27.96 7.44 -6.71
N HIS A 41 27.36 6.30 -7.07
CA HIS A 41 28.07 5.23 -7.76
C HIS A 41 28.23 5.64 -9.23
N VAL A 42 29.20 6.53 -9.49
CA VAL A 42 29.51 7.06 -10.84
C VAL A 42 29.78 5.94 -11.87
N ASN A 43 30.08 4.72 -11.41
CA ASN A 43 30.33 3.55 -12.24
C ASN A 43 29.21 2.47 -12.19
N GLU A 44 28.04 2.76 -11.62
CA GLU A 44 26.94 1.79 -11.58
C GLU A 44 26.26 1.69 -12.95
N ASN A 45 26.26 0.48 -13.53
CA ASN A 45 25.54 0.22 -14.78
C ASN A 45 24.03 0.13 -14.49
N THR A 46 23.30 1.23 -14.73
CA THR A 46 21.85 1.32 -14.51
C THR A 46 21.00 0.81 -15.68
N SER A 47 21.62 0.39 -16.80
CA SER A 47 20.89 0.08 -18.04
C SER A 47 19.82 -1.00 -17.88
N ILE A 48 20.09 -2.05 -17.11
CA ILE A 48 19.12 -3.11 -16.80
C ILE A 48 17.97 -2.53 -15.96
N ALA A 49 18.28 -1.75 -14.93
CA ALA A 49 17.27 -1.16 -14.05
C ALA A 49 16.37 -0.15 -14.80
N GLU A 50 16.92 0.59 -15.76
CA GLU A 50 16.20 1.51 -16.64
C GLU A 50 15.32 0.76 -17.64
N LYS A 51 15.85 -0.30 -18.26
CA LYS A 51 15.08 -1.19 -19.14
C LYS A 51 13.91 -1.83 -18.38
N LEU A 52 14.15 -2.36 -17.18
CA LEU A 52 13.08 -2.95 -16.37
C LEU A 52 12.07 -1.90 -15.91
N TYR A 53 12.49 -0.65 -15.64
CA TYR A 53 11.57 0.44 -15.32
C TYR A 53 10.61 0.75 -16.48
N SER A 54 11.06 0.66 -17.73
CA SER A 54 10.25 0.96 -18.91
C SER A 54 9.35 -0.21 -19.31
N GLU A 55 9.83 -1.45 -19.20
CA GLU A 55 9.07 -2.66 -19.56
C GLU A 55 8.05 -3.05 -18.48
N VAL A 56 8.39 -2.93 -17.20
CA VAL A 56 7.53 -3.29 -16.05
C VAL A 56 6.94 -2.02 -15.43
N ARG A 57 5.85 -1.52 -16.01
CA ARG A 57 5.18 -0.31 -15.52
C ARG A 57 4.26 -0.64 -14.34
N ILE A 58 4.56 -0.10 -13.17
CA ILE A 58 3.80 -0.28 -11.93
C ILE A 58 3.09 1.01 -11.54
N LEU A 59 1.77 0.95 -11.34
CA LEU A 59 1.00 1.98 -10.68
C LEU A 59 0.83 1.61 -9.21
N CYS A 60 1.34 2.45 -8.33
CA CYS A 60 1.15 2.35 -6.90
C CYS A 60 -0.04 3.25 -6.50
N TRP A 61 -1.09 2.67 -5.93
CA TRP A 61 -2.11 3.45 -5.24
C TRP A 61 -1.95 3.27 -3.73
N ILE A 62 -1.99 4.38 -3.00
CA ILE A 62 -1.76 4.42 -1.56
C ILE A 62 -3.07 4.75 -0.86
N MET A 63 -3.55 3.83 -0.04
CA MET A 63 -4.73 4.04 0.80
C MET A 63 -4.35 4.90 2.01
N THR A 64 -5.03 6.02 2.20
CA THR A 64 -4.77 6.94 3.32
C THR A 64 -6.03 7.68 3.77
N SER A 65 -5.96 8.42 4.87
CA SER A 65 -7.03 9.26 5.40
C SER A 65 -6.55 10.70 5.61
N PRO A 66 -7.46 11.69 5.69
CA PRO A 66 -7.10 13.09 5.92
C PRO A 66 -6.21 13.29 7.14
N ALA A 67 -6.49 12.57 8.23
CA ALA A 67 -5.69 12.59 9.45
C ALA A 67 -4.23 12.14 9.25
N ASN A 68 -3.96 11.37 8.19
CA ASN A 68 -2.66 10.78 7.90
C ASN A 68 -1.94 11.41 6.70
N HIS A 69 -2.57 12.34 5.96
CA HIS A 69 -1.94 12.98 4.79
C HIS A 69 -0.57 13.55 5.13
N GLN A 70 -0.55 14.42 6.14
CA GLN A 70 0.65 15.10 6.60
C GLN A 70 1.51 14.23 7.53
N LYS A 71 0.90 13.35 8.32
CA LYS A 71 1.67 12.56 9.31
C LYS A 71 2.41 11.37 8.69
N LYS A 72 1.84 10.76 7.64
CA LYS A 72 2.30 9.49 7.09
C LYS A 72 2.43 9.52 5.57
N ALA A 73 1.36 9.80 4.84
CA ALA A 73 1.30 9.63 3.38
C ALA A 73 2.32 10.50 2.62
N ARG A 74 2.61 11.73 3.09
CA ARG A 74 3.67 12.57 2.49
C ARG A 74 5.03 11.88 2.49
N HIS A 75 5.31 11.03 3.49
CA HIS A 75 6.58 10.32 3.58
C HIS A 75 6.68 9.24 2.52
N VAL A 76 5.58 8.57 2.17
CA VAL A 76 5.53 7.66 1.01
C VAL A 76 5.89 8.41 -0.28
N LYS A 77 5.26 9.58 -0.54
CA LYS A 77 5.54 10.43 -1.70
C LYS A 77 7.00 10.90 -1.75
N ARG A 78 7.58 11.21 -0.59
CA ARG A 78 8.96 11.73 -0.49
C ARG A 78 10.03 10.63 -0.54
N THR A 79 9.66 9.37 -0.28
CA THR A 79 10.59 8.23 -0.19
C THR A 79 10.35 7.21 -1.31
N TRP A 80 9.88 6.01 -0.98
CA TRP A 80 9.83 4.87 -1.88
C TRP A 80 8.82 5.03 -3.02
N GLY A 81 7.75 5.79 -2.82
CA GLY A 81 6.70 5.98 -3.83
C GLY A 81 7.20 6.63 -5.12
N LYS A 82 8.31 7.37 -5.06
CA LYS A 82 8.99 7.95 -6.24
C LYS A 82 9.49 6.91 -7.25
N ARG A 83 9.61 5.65 -6.83
CA ARG A 83 10.14 4.56 -7.66
C ARG A 83 9.05 3.85 -8.47
N CYS A 84 7.78 4.16 -8.22
CA CYS A 84 6.65 3.72 -9.04
C CYS A 84 6.61 4.50 -10.37
N ASN A 85 6.01 3.93 -11.42
CA ASN A 85 5.80 4.65 -12.69
C ASN A 85 4.67 5.68 -12.56
N LYS A 86 3.64 5.33 -11.78
CA LYS A 86 2.61 6.26 -11.30
C LYS A 86 2.36 6.03 -9.82
N LEU A 87 2.13 7.12 -9.10
CA LEU A 87 1.80 7.12 -7.68
C LEU A 87 0.52 7.92 -7.50
N ILE A 88 -0.48 7.31 -6.87
CA ILE A 88 -1.79 7.93 -6.61
C ILE A 88 -2.12 7.74 -5.13
N PHE A 89 -2.68 8.77 -4.49
CA PHE A 89 -3.16 8.68 -3.12
C PHE A 89 -4.70 8.64 -3.12
N MET A 90 -5.27 7.67 -2.44
CA MET A 90 -6.71 7.47 -2.32
C MET A 90 -7.15 7.82 -0.90
N SER A 91 -8.10 8.75 -0.77
CA SER A 91 -8.55 9.25 0.54
C SER A 91 -10.00 9.71 0.52
N SER A 92 -10.61 9.95 1.68
CA SER A 92 -11.96 10.56 1.74
C SER A 92 -11.98 12.06 1.49
N ALA A 93 -10.82 12.72 1.46
CA ALA A 93 -10.69 14.14 1.16
C ALA A 93 -9.52 14.42 0.22
N LYS A 94 -9.61 15.54 -0.51
CA LYS A 94 -8.52 16.03 -1.36
C LYS A 94 -7.36 16.53 -0.51
N ASP A 95 -6.16 16.40 -1.04
CA ASP A 95 -4.94 17.03 -0.53
C ASP A 95 -4.07 17.40 -1.72
N GLU A 96 -3.76 18.70 -1.83
CA GLU A 96 -3.02 19.25 -2.97
C GLU A 96 -1.55 18.84 -2.97
N GLU A 97 -0.93 18.67 -1.80
CA GLU A 97 0.47 18.23 -1.70
C GLU A 97 0.60 16.80 -2.21
N LEU A 98 -0.34 15.94 -1.89
CA LEU A 98 -0.36 14.54 -2.30
C LEU A 98 -0.88 14.35 -3.71
N ASP A 99 -1.73 15.26 -4.20
CA ASP A 99 -2.64 15.03 -5.34
C ASP A 99 -3.58 13.85 -5.03
N ALA A 100 -4.20 13.90 -3.84
CA ALA A 100 -5.07 12.82 -3.36
C ALA A 100 -6.46 12.88 -4.01
N VAL A 101 -6.91 11.71 -4.48
CA VAL A 101 -8.25 11.49 -5.00
C VAL A 101 -9.21 11.36 -3.81
N ALA A 102 -10.23 12.23 -3.79
CA ALA A 102 -11.31 12.17 -2.81
C ALA A 102 -12.37 11.15 -3.26
N LEU A 103 -12.36 9.98 -2.60
CA LEU A 103 -13.35 8.93 -2.76
C LEU A 103 -14.63 9.30 -2.01
N PRO A 104 -15.82 8.95 -2.55
CA PRO A 104 -17.12 9.30 -1.96
C PRO A 104 -17.48 8.35 -0.79
N ILE A 105 -16.57 8.17 0.16
CA ILE A 105 -16.77 7.31 1.32
C ILE A 105 -16.18 7.94 2.59
N SER A 106 -16.88 7.80 3.72
CA SER A 106 -16.40 8.29 5.00
C SER A 106 -15.30 7.41 5.59
N GLU A 107 -14.47 7.99 6.46
CA GLU A 107 -13.47 7.24 7.22
C GLU A 107 -14.13 6.34 8.27
N GLY A 108 -13.47 5.22 8.60
CA GLY A 108 -13.91 4.25 9.59
C GLY A 108 -13.45 2.85 9.21
N ASP A 109 -13.19 2.00 10.21
CA ASP A 109 -12.70 0.64 9.99
C ASP A 109 -13.73 -0.20 9.20
N ASP A 110 -15.01 0.01 9.47
CA ASP A 110 -16.12 -0.65 8.76
C ASP A 110 -16.18 -0.27 7.26
N ASN A 111 -15.62 0.88 6.90
CA ASN A 111 -15.64 1.41 5.52
C ASN A 111 -14.37 1.09 4.73
N LEU A 112 -13.39 0.37 5.30
CA LEU A 112 -12.13 0.05 4.62
C LEU A 112 -12.35 -0.74 3.31
N TRP A 113 -13.32 -1.66 3.32
CA TRP A 113 -13.70 -2.40 2.12
C TRP A 113 -14.27 -1.48 1.04
N GLY A 114 -15.28 -0.68 1.38
CA GLY A 114 -15.89 0.24 0.42
C GLY A 114 -14.87 1.25 -0.14
N LYS A 115 -13.89 1.66 0.67
CA LYS A 115 -12.81 2.53 0.21
C LYS A 115 -11.92 1.85 -0.80
N THR A 116 -11.63 0.57 -0.60
CA THR A 116 -10.88 -0.26 -1.54
C THR A 116 -11.65 -0.45 -2.85
N GLU A 117 -12.96 -0.69 -2.76
CA GLU A 117 -13.84 -0.81 -3.93
C GLU A 117 -13.88 0.49 -4.76
N GLU A 118 -14.10 1.64 -4.12
CA GLU A 118 -14.12 2.94 -4.80
C GLU A 118 -12.76 3.32 -5.40
N ALA A 119 -11.66 3.00 -4.71
CA ALA A 119 -10.32 3.14 -5.26
C ALA A 119 -10.13 2.29 -6.53
N PHE A 120 -10.59 1.04 -6.50
CA PHE A 120 -10.50 0.13 -7.63
C PHE A 120 -11.30 0.65 -8.83
N LYS A 121 -12.56 1.08 -8.63
CA LYS A 121 -13.39 1.71 -9.67
C LYS A 121 -12.68 2.91 -10.29
N TYR A 122 -12.16 3.82 -9.46
CA TYR A 122 -11.46 4.99 -9.97
C TYR A 122 -10.24 4.61 -10.84
N VAL A 123 -9.44 3.64 -10.40
CA VAL A 123 -8.28 3.18 -11.19
C VAL A 123 -8.71 2.49 -12.49
N SER A 124 -9.76 1.68 -12.44
CA SER A 124 -10.36 1.05 -13.62
C SER A 124 -10.79 2.09 -14.66
N ASP A 125 -11.52 3.10 -14.22
CA ASP A 125 -12.15 4.06 -15.14
C ASP A 125 -11.17 5.09 -15.70
N HIS A 126 -10.17 5.49 -14.90
CA HIS A 126 -9.31 6.64 -15.24
C HIS A 126 -7.85 6.27 -15.50
N ARG A 127 -7.40 5.10 -15.01
CA ARG A 127 -5.96 4.84 -14.87
C ARG A 127 -5.46 3.49 -15.43
N MET A 128 -6.32 2.68 -16.02
CA MET A 128 -5.94 1.36 -16.54
C MET A 128 -4.79 1.37 -17.55
N ASN A 129 -4.68 2.42 -18.36
CA ASN A 129 -3.66 2.48 -19.42
C ASN A 129 -2.26 2.90 -18.93
N TYR A 130 -2.12 3.33 -17.67
CA TYR A 130 -0.85 3.84 -17.16
C TYR A 130 0.15 2.76 -16.77
N ALA A 131 -0.29 1.53 -16.51
CA ALA A 131 0.56 0.48 -15.96
C ALA A 131 0.13 -0.91 -16.43
N ASN A 132 1.04 -1.87 -16.31
CA ASN A 132 0.77 -3.29 -16.52
C ASN A 132 0.46 -3.99 -15.20
N TRP A 133 1.02 -3.46 -14.10
CA TRP A 133 0.86 -3.98 -12.75
C TRP A 133 0.32 -2.90 -11.81
N PHE A 134 -0.59 -3.31 -10.91
CA PHE A 134 -1.23 -2.42 -9.95
C PHE A 134 -0.89 -2.89 -8.54
N LEU A 135 -0.34 -1.99 -7.75
CA LEU A 135 0.14 -2.25 -6.40
C LEU A 135 -0.62 -1.36 -5.42
N THR A 136 -1.27 -1.99 -4.45
CA THR A 136 -1.92 -1.31 -3.33
C THR A 136 -1.03 -1.34 -2.10
N ALA A 137 -0.97 -0.23 -1.36
CA ALA A 137 -0.27 -0.15 -0.08
C ALA A 137 -0.95 0.82 0.88
N GLN A 138 -0.69 0.68 2.19
CA GLN A 138 -1.15 1.64 3.19
C GLN A 138 -0.10 2.74 3.43
N ASN A 139 -0.49 3.82 4.09
CA ASN A 139 0.38 4.98 4.35
C ASN A 139 1.51 4.72 5.37
N ASP A 140 1.54 3.56 6.01
CA ASP A 140 2.56 3.07 6.93
C ASP A 140 3.40 1.91 6.35
N THR A 141 3.18 1.58 5.08
CA THR A 141 3.96 0.55 4.36
C THR A 141 5.26 1.14 3.79
N TYR A 142 6.34 0.36 3.81
CA TYR A 142 7.57 0.65 3.08
C TYR A 142 7.86 -0.46 2.06
N MET A 143 8.21 -0.09 0.83
CA MET A 143 8.47 -1.05 -0.25
C MET A 143 9.73 -0.72 -1.03
N ILE A 144 10.46 -1.75 -1.44
CA ILE A 144 11.57 -1.63 -2.40
C ILE A 144 11.03 -1.96 -3.79
N VAL A 145 10.36 -0.98 -4.42
CA VAL A 145 9.68 -1.15 -5.72
C VAL A 145 10.63 -1.67 -6.82
N LYS A 146 11.93 -1.36 -6.71
CA LYS A 146 12.95 -1.87 -7.65
C LYS A 146 13.05 -3.41 -7.65
N ASN A 147 12.64 -4.09 -6.58
CA ASN A 147 12.68 -5.56 -6.49
C ASN A 147 11.45 -6.22 -7.12
N LEU A 148 10.46 -5.43 -7.57
CA LEU A 148 9.26 -5.92 -8.24
C LEU A 148 9.40 -5.94 -9.77
N ARG A 149 10.62 -5.72 -10.27
CA ARG A 149 10.95 -5.70 -11.69
C ARG A 149 12.32 -6.33 -11.91
#